data_AF-A0A2X1Q8T2-F1
#
_entry.id   AF-A0A2X1Q8T2-F1
#
_cell.length_a   1.000
_cell.length_b   1.000
_cell.length_c   1.000
_cell.angle_alpha   90.00
_cell.angle_beta   90.00
_cell.angle_gamma   90.00
#
_symmetry.space_group_name_H-M   'P 1'
#
loop_
_entity.id
_entity.type
_entity.pdbx_description
1 polymer ?
#
loop_
_entity_poly.entity_id
_entity_poly.type
_entity_poly.pdbx_seq_one_letter_code
_entity_poly.pdbx_strand_id
1 'polypeptide(L)'
;MYGLPAAAIAIWHSAKPENRAKVGGIMISAALTSFLTGITEPIEFSFMFVAPILYVIHAILAGLAFPICILLGMRDGTSFSHGLIDFIVLSGNSSKLWLFPIVGICYAIVYYVIFRVLIKALDLKTPGREDTTEESKAGATSEMAPALVGRFRR
;
A
#
# COMPACT_ATOMS: atom_id res chain seq x y z
N MET A 1 7.79 -5.06 3.86
CA MET A 1 7.32 -6.40 3.41
C MET A 1 5.87 -6.78 3.76
N TYR A 2 5.37 -6.71 5.00
CA TYR A 2 4.06 -7.33 5.35
C TYR A 2 2.85 -6.37 5.45
N GLY A 3 3.00 -5.25 6.18
CA GLY A 3 1.86 -4.38 6.53
C GLY A 3 1.19 -3.70 5.32
N LEU A 4 1.99 -3.00 4.49
CA LEU A 4 1.45 -2.25 3.36
C LEU A 4 0.86 -3.12 2.24
N PRO A 5 1.43 -4.28 1.87
CA PRO A 5 0.74 -5.22 0.98
C PRO A 5 -0.63 -5.65 1.52
N ALA A 6 -0.76 -5.86 2.83
CA ALA A 6 -2.04 -6.17 3.45
C ALA A 6 -3.02 -4.98 3.41
N ALA A 7 -2.54 -3.75 3.60
CA ALA A 7 -3.33 -2.54 3.42
C ALA A 7 -3.79 -2.36 1.96
N ALA A 8 -2.94 -2.65 0.97
CA ALA A 8 -3.30 -2.59 -0.44
C ALA A 8 -4.44 -3.57 -0.78
N ILE A 9 -4.39 -4.78 -0.21
CA ILE A 9 -5.49 -5.76 -0.32
C ILE A 9 -6.75 -5.23 0.39
N ALA A 10 -6.63 -4.59 1.55
CA ALA A 10 -7.77 -3.99 2.25
C ALA A 10 -8.43 -2.87 1.44
N ILE A 11 -7.64 -2.01 0.78
CA ILE A 11 -8.11 -0.96 -0.13
C ILE A 11 -8.83 -1.59 -1.33
N TRP A 12 -8.22 -2.57 -1.99
CA TRP A 12 -8.84 -3.29 -3.10
C TRP A 12 -10.19 -3.92 -2.72
N HIS A 13 -10.25 -4.61 -1.58
CA HIS A 13 -11.47 -5.23 -1.07
C HIS A 13 -12.54 -4.23 -0.60
N SER A 14 -12.18 -2.95 -0.47
CA SER A 14 -13.09 -1.87 -0.07
C SER A 14 -13.55 -1.01 -1.26
N ALA A 15 -12.95 -1.18 -2.44
CA ALA A 15 -13.39 -0.52 -3.66
C ALA A 15 -14.81 -0.94 -4.09
N LYS A 16 -15.53 -0.01 -4.71
CA LYS A 16 -16.85 -0.24 -5.32
C LYS A 16 -16.75 -1.34 -6.39
N PRO A 17 -17.79 -2.17 -6.61
CA PRO A 17 -17.75 -3.28 -7.56
C PRO A 17 -17.30 -2.87 -8.96
N GLU A 18 -17.77 -1.72 -9.45
CA GLU A 18 -17.39 -1.19 -10.77
C GLU A 18 -15.88 -0.91 -10.90
N ASN A 19 -15.24 -0.45 -9.81
CA ASN A 19 -13.84 -0.03 -9.81
C ASN A 19 -12.87 -1.11 -9.33
N ARG A 20 -13.39 -2.24 -8.82
CA ARG A 20 -12.59 -3.28 -8.17
C ARG A 20 -11.53 -3.91 -9.06
N ALA A 21 -11.81 -4.07 -10.36
CA ALA A 21 -10.83 -4.62 -11.31
C ALA A 21 -9.65 -3.67 -11.52
N LYS A 22 -9.94 -2.38 -11.77
CA LYS A 22 -8.95 -1.31 -11.96
C LYS A 22 -8.09 -1.13 -10.72
N VAL A 23 -8.72 -0.95 -9.55
CA VAL A 23 -8.01 -0.78 -8.27
C VAL A 23 -7.21 -2.03 -7.92
N GLY A 24 -7.76 -3.22 -8.15
CA GLY A 24 -7.07 -4.48 -7.88
C GLY A 24 -5.75 -4.60 -8.64
N GLY A 25 -5.75 -4.30 -9.94
CA GLY A 25 -4.53 -4.32 -10.75
C GLY A 25 -3.45 -3.38 -10.21
N ILE A 26 -3.82 -2.14 -9.86
CA ILE A 26 -2.87 -1.14 -9.35
C ILE A 26 -2.35 -1.55 -7.97
N MET A 27 -3.25 -1.94 -7.05
CA MET A 27 -2.90 -2.29 -5.67
C MET A 27 -2.07 -3.56 -5.59
N ILE A 28 -2.36 -4.59 -6.38
CA ILE A 28 -1.59 -5.84 -6.40
C ILE A 28 -0.18 -5.59 -6.94
N SER A 29 -0.06 -4.81 -8.02
CA SER A 29 1.25 -4.45 -8.59
C SER A 29 2.11 -3.70 -7.56
N ALA A 30 1.54 -2.66 -6.95
CA ALA A 30 2.21 -1.89 -5.91
C ALA A 30 2.55 -2.75 -4.67
N ALA A 31 1.66 -3.65 -4.26
CA ALA A 31 1.88 -4.60 -3.17
C ALA A 31 3.05 -5.54 -3.46
N LEU A 32 3.14 -6.06 -4.68
CA LEU A 32 4.23 -6.93 -5.09
C LEU A 32 5.57 -6.19 -5.10
N THR A 33 5.60 -4.97 -5.66
CA THR A 33 6.81 -4.12 -5.62
C THR A 33 7.22 -3.84 -4.19
N SER A 34 6.30 -3.39 -3.33
CA SER A 34 6.59 -3.11 -1.92
C SER A 34 7.02 -4.35 -1.12
N PHE A 35 6.48 -5.52 -1.46
CA PHE A 35 6.90 -6.77 -0.85
C PHE A 35 8.33 -7.15 -1.26
N LEU A 36 8.63 -7.13 -2.56
CA LEU A 36 9.91 -7.57 -3.09
C LEU A 36 11.03 -6.59 -2.80
N THR A 37 10.84 -5.33 -3.20
CA THR A 37 11.89 -4.32 -3.13
C THR A 37 11.83 -3.59 -1.81
N GLY A 38 10.66 -3.45 -1.19
CA GLY A 38 10.47 -2.63 0.02
C GLY A 38 10.01 -1.20 -0.25
N ILE A 39 9.89 -0.78 -1.52
CA ILE A 39 9.42 0.56 -1.89
C ILE A 39 7.93 0.71 -1.57
N THR A 40 7.59 1.62 -0.67
CA THR A 40 6.22 1.79 -0.12
C THR A 40 5.42 2.92 -0.75
N GLU A 41 6.09 3.89 -1.36
CA GLU A 41 5.50 5.13 -1.86
C GLU A 41 4.28 4.91 -2.76
N PRO A 42 4.26 3.96 -3.72
CA PRO A 42 3.09 3.78 -4.59
C PRO A 42 1.82 3.40 -3.84
N ILE A 43 1.94 2.69 -2.71
CA ILE A 43 0.80 2.34 -1.85
C ILE A 43 0.45 3.52 -0.96
N GLU A 44 1.45 4.18 -0.36
CA GLU A 44 1.23 5.30 0.57
C GLU A 44 0.56 6.49 -0.12
N PHE A 45 1.01 6.85 -1.32
CA PHE A 45 0.42 7.96 -2.08
C PHE A 45 -1.03 7.70 -2.48
N SER A 46 -1.45 6.44 -2.53
CA SER A 46 -2.83 6.08 -2.86
C SER A 46 -3.84 6.48 -1.78
N PHE A 47 -3.42 6.67 -0.53
CA PHE A 47 -4.32 7.02 0.57
C PHE A 47 -3.86 8.21 1.42
N MET A 48 -2.59 8.61 1.38
CA MET A 48 -2.05 9.68 2.21
C MET A 48 -2.80 11.02 2.03
N PHE A 49 -3.16 11.36 0.79
CA PHE A 49 -3.85 12.61 0.48
C PHE A 49 -5.38 12.53 0.65
N VAL A 50 -5.95 11.33 0.49
CA VAL A 50 -7.40 11.14 0.46
C VAL A 50 -7.95 10.71 1.82
N ALA A 51 -7.15 9.99 2.60
CA ALA A 51 -7.49 9.51 3.92
C ALA A 51 -6.31 9.70 4.89
N PRO A 52 -6.01 10.94 5.31
CA PRO A 52 -4.87 11.26 6.18
C PRO A 52 -4.86 10.47 7.50
N ILE A 53 -6.04 10.12 8.01
CA ILE A 53 -6.19 9.30 9.23
C ILE A 53 -5.53 7.92 9.04
N LEU A 54 -5.66 7.29 7.88
CA LEU A 54 -4.99 6.00 7.60
C LEU A 54 -3.48 6.16 7.58
N TYR A 55 -2.97 7.31 7.12
CA TYR A 55 -1.54 7.61 7.13
C TYR A 55 -0.98 7.79 8.53
N VAL A 56 -1.71 8.48 9.41
CA VAL A 56 -1.32 8.59 10.82
C VAL A 56 -1.29 7.22 11.51
N ILE A 57 -2.32 6.39 11.29
CA ILE A 57 -2.37 5.03 11.84
C ILE A 57 -1.24 4.17 11.28
N HIS A 58 -0.98 4.25 9.98
CA HIS A 58 0.15 3.59 9.35
C HIS A 58 1.49 4.02 9.96
N ALA A 59 1.72 5.32 10.17
CA ALA A 59 2.95 5.81 10.77
C ALA A 59 3.16 5.26 12.20
N ILE A 60 2.08 5.17 12.99
CA ILE A 60 2.14 4.57 14.33
C ILE A 60 2.47 3.08 14.25
N LEU A 61 1.76 2.32 13.40
CA LEU A 61 2.02 0.89 13.24
C LEU A 61 3.43 0.64 12.70
N ALA A 62 3.87 1.37 11.68
CA ALA A 62 5.23 1.27 11.15
C ALA A 62 6.28 1.58 12.24
N GLY A 63 6.05 2.60 13.07
CA GLY A 63 6.91 2.93 14.21
C GLY A 63 6.94 1.84 15.29
N LEU A 64 5.81 1.18 15.56
CA LEU A 64 5.70 0.09 16.54
C LEU A 64 6.36 -1.21 16.09
N ALA A 65 6.61 -1.41 14.80
CA ALA A 65 7.27 -2.62 14.31
C ALA A 65 8.70 -2.78 14.87
N PHE A 66 9.46 -1.68 14.96
CA PHE A 66 10.84 -1.69 15.49
C PHE A 66 10.94 -2.15 16.95
N PRO A 67 10.22 -1.54 17.92
CA PRO A 67 10.29 -1.98 19.32
C PRO A 67 9.78 -3.41 19.51
N ILE A 68 8.78 -3.87 18.74
CA ILE A 68 8.33 -5.27 18.78
C ILE A 68 9.47 -6.23 18.40
N CYS A 69 10.19 -5.94 17.31
CA CYS A 69 11.35 -6.74 16.90
C CYS A 69 12.46 -6.73 17.96
N ILE A 70 12.74 -5.57 18.58
CA ILE A 70 13.74 -5.45 19.66
C ILE A 70 13.36 -6.30 20.87
N LEU A 71 12.11 -6.21 21.34
CA LEU A 71 11.62 -6.95 22.50
C LEU A 71 11.64 -8.47 22.28
N LEU A 72 11.37 -8.93 21.06
CA LEU A 72 11.45 -10.35 20.68
C LEU A 72 12.90 -10.82 20.43
N GLY A 73 13.87 -9.91 20.43
CA GLY A 73 15.28 -10.19 20.11
C GLY A 73 15.46 -10.65 18.66
N MET A 74 14.61 -10.19 17.76
CA MET A 74 14.69 -10.44 16.33
C MET A 74 15.69 -9.45 15.74
N ARG A 75 16.72 -9.95 15.06
CA ARG A 75 17.69 -9.11 14.37
C ARG A 75 17.86 -9.64 12.96
N ASP A 76 17.76 -8.76 12.00
CA ASP A 76 18.02 -9.07 10.60
C ASP A 76 18.82 -7.92 10.01
N GLY A 77 19.67 -8.24 9.04
CA GLY A 77 20.38 -7.22 8.29
C GLY A 77 19.39 -6.50 7.38
N THR A 78 19.26 -5.19 7.55
CA THR A 78 18.42 -4.37 6.67
C THR A 78 19.30 -3.36 5.95
N SER A 79 18.98 -3.11 4.68
CA SER A 79 19.45 -1.89 4.02
C SER A 79 18.46 -0.77 4.37
N PHE A 80 17.91 -0.09 3.36
CA PHE A 80 16.88 0.94 3.54
C PHE A 80 15.45 0.41 3.43
N SER A 81 15.25 -0.65 2.64
CA SER A 81 13.96 -0.89 2.02
C SER A 81 13.08 -1.90 2.76
N HIS A 82 13.68 -2.79 3.56
CA HIS A 82 12.93 -3.81 4.33
C HIS A 82 12.03 -4.69 3.42
N GLY A 83 12.51 -4.95 2.20
CA GLY A 83 11.90 -5.85 1.22
C GLY A 83 12.38 -7.30 1.36
N LEU A 84 11.74 -8.21 0.61
CA LEU A 84 12.10 -9.63 0.61
C LEU A 84 13.53 -9.85 0.12
N ILE A 85 13.97 -9.09 -0.89
CA ILE A 85 15.30 -9.24 -1.46
C ILE A 85 16.37 -8.91 -0.41
N ASP A 86 16.19 -7.79 0.31
CA ASP A 86 17.08 -7.41 1.42
C ASP A 86 17.11 -8.51 2.49
N PHE A 87 15.93 -8.98 2.91
CA PHE A 87 15.79 -10.04 3.93
C PHE A 87 16.56 -11.32 3.54
N ILE A 88 16.46 -11.78 2.29
CA ILE A 88 17.14 -13.00 1.84
C ILE A 88 18.66 -12.77 1.78
N VAL A 89 19.09 -11.68 1.15
CA VAL A 89 20.52 -11.41 0.89
C VAL A 89 21.30 -11.13 2.18
N LEU A 90 20.66 -10.44 3.14
CA LEU A 90 21.30 -10.00 4.38
C LEU A 90 21.04 -10.96 5.56
N SER A 91 20.36 -12.09 5.33
CA SER A 91 20.02 -13.09 6.35
C SER A 91 21.24 -13.76 7.03
N GLY A 92 22.44 -13.61 6.47
CA GLY A 92 23.65 -14.32 6.90
C GLY A 92 24.15 -14.01 8.32
N ASN A 93 23.72 -12.90 8.92
CA ASN A 93 24.09 -12.52 10.29
C ASN A 93 22.87 -12.31 11.21
N SER A 94 21.75 -12.93 10.86
CA SER A 94 20.46 -12.65 11.48
C SER A 94 20.15 -13.61 12.63
N SER A 95 19.48 -13.11 13.66
CA SER A 95 19.06 -13.88 14.83
C SER A 95 17.55 -14.09 14.86
N LYS A 96 17.13 -15.33 15.09
CA LYS A 96 15.71 -15.74 15.13
C LYS A 96 14.94 -15.42 13.83
N LEU A 97 15.58 -15.63 12.68
CA LEU A 97 15.02 -15.36 11.35
C LEU A 97 13.63 -16.01 11.14
N TRP A 98 13.40 -17.19 11.73
CA TRP A 98 12.11 -17.90 11.63
C TRP A 98 10.91 -17.15 12.22
N LEU A 99 11.14 -16.19 13.14
CA LEU A 99 10.06 -15.39 13.74
C LEU A 99 9.54 -14.30 12.79
N PHE A 100 10.35 -13.85 11.82
CA PHE A 100 9.97 -12.79 10.89
C PHE A 100 8.72 -13.12 10.07
N PRO A 101 8.59 -14.30 9.43
CA PRO A 101 7.36 -14.64 8.72
C PRO A 101 6.15 -14.77 9.66
N ILE A 102 6.33 -15.28 10.88
CA ILE A 102 5.23 -15.47 11.83
C ILE A 102 4.70 -14.11 12.31
N VAL A 103 5.59 -13.27 12.85
CA VAL A 103 5.24 -11.92 13.33
C VAL A 103 4.76 -11.05 12.16
N GLY A 104 5.39 -11.18 11.00
CA GLY A 104 5.01 -10.48 9.78
C GLY A 104 3.59 -10.80 9.33
N ILE A 105 3.20 -12.07 9.33
CA ILE A 105 1.81 -12.48 9.01
C ILE A 105 0.83 -11.92 10.06
N CYS A 106 1.15 -12.00 11.35
CA CYS A 106 0.32 -11.37 12.38
C CYS A 106 0.17 -9.86 12.13
N TYR A 107 1.24 -9.18 11.74
CA TYR A 107 1.22 -7.75 11.40
C TYR A 107 0.38 -7.45 10.16
N ALA A 108 0.47 -8.29 9.13
CA ALA A 108 -0.35 -8.20 7.93
C ALA A 108 -1.85 -8.29 8.27
N ILE A 109 -2.23 -9.23 9.16
CA ILE A 109 -3.62 -9.37 9.63
C ILE A 109 -4.06 -8.10 10.36
N VAL A 110 -3.24 -7.59 11.28
CA VAL A 110 -3.54 -6.35 12.03
C VAL A 110 -3.74 -5.18 11.07
N TYR A 111 -2.83 -4.98 10.11
CA TYR A 111 -2.94 -3.94 9.09
C TYR A 111 -4.22 -4.08 8.28
N TYR A 112 -4.50 -5.28 7.76
CA TYR A 112 -5.68 -5.53 6.94
C TYR A 112 -6.97 -5.23 7.70
N VAL A 113 -7.09 -5.70 8.94
CA VAL A 113 -8.28 -5.50 9.76
C VAL A 113 -8.46 -4.02 10.08
N ILE A 114 -7.41 -3.34 10.57
CA ILE A 114 -7.48 -1.91 10.91
C ILE A 114 -7.86 -1.07 9.69
N PHE A 115 -7.15 -1.25 8.57
CA PHE A 115 -7.45 -0.50 7.35
C PHE A 115 -8.88 -0.77 6.89
N ARG A 116 -9.30 -2.04 6.82
CA ARG A 116 -10.63 -2.37 6.31
C ARG A 116 -11.75 -1.88 7.22
N VAL A 117 -11.57 -1.93 8.53
CA VAL A 117 -12.53 -1.42 9.51
C VAL A 117 -12.62 0.10 9.42
N LEU A 118 -11.50 0.82 9.44
CA LEU A 118 -11.50 2.28 9.35
C LEU A 118 -12.07 2.79 8.02
N ILE A 119 -11.69 2.16 6.92
CA ILE A 119 -12.21 2.50 5.58
C ILE A 119 -13.73 2.34 5.53
N LYS A 120 -14.30 1.31 6.16
CA LYS A 120 -15.76 1.12 6.20
C LYS A 120 -16.45 2.00 7.24
N ALA A 121 -15.90 2.13 8.43
CA ALA A 121 -16.53 2.83 9.55
C ALA A 121 -16.56 4.35 9.36
N LEU A 122 -15.52 4.93 8.76
CA LEU A 122 -15.39 6.36 8.53
C LEU A 122 -15.71 6.77 7.08
N ASP A 123 -16.21 5.83 6.27
CA ASP A 123 -16.51 6.01 4.84
C ASP A 123 -15.39 6.72 4.06
N LEU A 124 -14.15 6.26 4.27
CA LEU A 124 -12.97 6.90 3.68
C LEU A 124 -12.94 6.69 2.16
N LYS A 125 -12.67 7.77 1.42
CA LYS A 125 -12.64 7.80 -0.06
C LYS A 125 -11.37 7.19 -0.66
N THR A 126 -10.92 6.05 -0.14
CA THR A 126 -9.77 5.33 -0.72
C THR A 126 -9.98 5.00 -2.20
N PRO A 127 -8.93 4.78 -3.01
CA PRO A 127 -9.03 4.56 -4.45
C PRO A 127 -10.15 3.58 -4.84
N GLY A 128 -11.02 4.01 -5.76
CA GLY A 128 -12.21 3.27 -6.19
C GLY A 128 -13.42 3.33 -5.27
N ARG A 129 -13.40 4.17 -4.22
CA ARG A 129 -14.59 4.59 -3.45
C ARG A 129 -15.05 6.01 -3.75
N GLU A 130 -14.40 6.69 -4.68
CA GLU A 130 -14.81 8.00 -5.19
C GLU A 130 -16.23 7.95 -5.78
N ASP A 131 -16.93 9.08 -5.76
CA ASP A 131 -18.25 9.18 -6.39
C ASP A 131 -18.10 9.39 -7.89
N THR A 132 -18.96 8.73 -8.66
CA THR A 132 -18.89 8.60 -10.12
C THR A 132 -18.88 9.95 -10.85
N THR A 133 -19.24 11.04 -10.16
CA THR A 133 -19.24 12.40 -10.70
C THR A 133 -17.84 12.96 -10.96
N GLU A 134 -16.78 12.41 -10.34
CA GLU A 134 -15.41 12.91 -10.53
C GLU A 134 -14.63 12.21 -11.65
N GLU A 135 -14.98 10.96 -12.01
CA GLU A 135 -14.33 10.24 -13.11
C GLU A 135 -14.59 10.87 -14.49
N SER A 136 -15.67 11.65 -14.65
CA SER A 136 -15.95 12.40 -15.88
C SER A 136 -14.94 13.52 -16.17
N LYS A 137 -14.08 13.92 -15.22
CA LYS A 137 -13.03 14.92 -15.48
C LYS A 137 -11.73 14.32 -16.02
N ALA A 138 -11.44 13.04 -15.74
CA ALA A 138 -10.23 12.39 -16.24
C ALA A 138 -10.32 12.06 -17.75
N GLY A 139 -11.53 11.72 -18.24
CA GLY A 139 -11.80 11.48 -19.66
C GLY A 139 -11.63 12.73 -20.54
N ALA A 140 -11.90 13.92 -20.01
CA ALA A 140 -11.76 15.18 -20.74
C ALA A 140 -10.29 15.48 -21.16
N THR A 141 -9.32 15.02 -20.37
CA THR A 141 -7.89 15.19 -20.70
C THR A 141 -7.46 14.32 -21.89
N SER A 142 -8.09 13.15 -22.06
CA SER A 142 -7.83 12.26 -23.19
C SER A 142 -8.42 12.76 -24.50
N GLU A 143 -9.50 13.55 -24.46
CA GLU A 143 -10.07 14.23 -25.65
C GLU A 143 -9.31 15.50 -26.03
N MET A 144 -8.70 16.19 -25.05
CA MET A 144 -7.87 17.37 -25.29
C MET A 144 -6.58 17.05 -26.06
N ALA A 145 -5.98 15.88 -25.85
CA ALA A 145 -4.75 15.47 -26.53
C ALA A 145 -4.89 15.41 -28.07
N PRO A 146 -5.87 14.69 -28.66
CA PRO A 146 -6.10 14.70 -30.11
C PRO A 146 -6.55 16.07 -30.63
N ALA A 147 -7.31 16.84 -29.85
CA ALA A 147 -7.75 18.19 -30.24
C ALA A 147 -6.59 19.20 -30.34
N LEU A 148 -5.60 19.10 -29.45
CA LEU A 148 -4.39 19.94 -29.48
C LEU A 148 -3.47 19.54 -30.64
N VAL A 149 -3.30 18.24 -30.90
CA VAL A 149 -2.53 17.75 -32.06
C VAL A 149 -3.14 18.22 -33.38
N GLY A 150 -4.48 18.24 -33.48
CA GLY A 150 -5.19 18.77 -34.66
C GLY A 150 -5.00 20.28 -34.86
N ARG A 151 -4.85 21.06 -33.78
CA ARG A 151 -4.60 22.52 -33.83
C ARG A 151 -3.16 22.88 -34.21
N PHE A 152 -2.17 22.09 -33.79
CA PHE A 152 -0.75 22.33 -34.12
C PHE A 152 -0.34 21.87 -35.53
N ARG A 153 -1.23 21.16 -36.24
CA ARG A 153 -0.97 20.63 -37.58
C ARG A 153 -1.51 21.52 -38.72
N ARG A 154 -1.91 22.76 -38.40
CA ARG A 154 -2.26 23.81 -39.38
C ARG A 154 -1.20 24.90 -39.42
#